data_AF-A0A5D4JG37-F1
#
_entry.id   AF-A0A5D4JG37-F1
#
_cell.length_a   1.000
_cell.length_b   1.000
_cell.length_c   1.000
_cell.angle_alpha   90.00
_cell.angle_beta   90.00
_cell.angle_gamma   90.00
#
_symmetry.space_group_name_H-M   'P 1'
#
loop_
_entity.id
_entity.type
_entity.pdbx_description
1 polymer ?
#
loop_
_entity_poly.entity_id
_entity_poly.type
_entity_poly.pdbx_seq_one_letter_code
_entity_poly.pdbx_strand_id
1 'polypeptide(L)'
;MGFADTEPLAGPHHHLPRAAGNAAVARAIARGRQEAHGEAEHAAPQTAGPDHGSGAAPIQRTADEELREAKTPEQIVAALKKSGHSEDDAWELMKYMTSQQFPAGQGQADFDMLGSIKEASEQLQKVKAVRRKMAAPLMAKRWTIRHYTGGDPNTPPGFQEIASTYDNAAAGRASEHTNVADWRSLGNIRFTFYLVAVDGQVPPRNWLNNTHWYAEWDLEQIPECWVSPDLLERMNKPMDADGARAAMQGAKAFRGTGAQLKELLAISAFGAGNDPASALDTAIGGAFELKVPDGLPVAEWHRK
;
A
#
# COMPACT_ATOMS: atom_id res chain seq x y z
N MET A 1 67.87 25.18 -20.41
CA MET A 1 66.84 26.04 -21.04
C MET A 1 65.51 25.46 -20.61
N GLY A 2 64.58 26.11 -19.91
CA GLY A 2 64.28 27.51 -19.68
C GLY A 2 62.75 27.62 -19.67
N PHE A 3 62.17 28.15 -18.59
CA PHE A 3 60.74 28.31 -18.25
C PHE A 3 59.82 28.84 -19.36
N ALA A 4 58.51 28.55 -19.29
CA ALA A 4 57.45 29.53 -19.00
C ALA A 4 56.02 29.03 -19.28
N ASP A 5 55.11 29.46 -18.42
CA ASP A 5 53.64 29.39 -18.42
C ASP A 5 52.95 29.94 -19.68
N THR A 6 51.67 29.59 -19.88
CA THR A 6 50.56 30.56 -20.10
C THR A 6 49.20 29.86 -20.23
N GLU A 7 48.31 30.14 -19.28
CA GLU A 7 46.86 30.37 -19.47
C GLU A 7 46.61 31.90 -19.39
N PRO A 8 45.39 32.46 -19.49
CA PRO A 8 44.20 32.20 -20.33
C PRO A 8 43.70 33.53 -20.99
N LEU A 9 42.56 33.55 -21.71
CA LEU A 9 41.77 34.78 -21.95
C LEU A 9 40.32 34.51 -22.40
N ALA A 10 39.47 35.49 -22.13
CA ALA A 10 38.05 35.42 -21.81
C ALA A 10 37.10 36.02 -22.87
N GLY A 11 35.80 35.68 -22.75
CA GLY A 11 34.65 36.59 -22.95
C GLY A 11 34.22 36.92 -24.39
N PRO A 12 32.92 37.26 -24.62
CA PRO A 12 32.31 38.41 -23.93
C PRO A 12 30.88 38.21 -23.39
N HIS A 13 30.52 39.17 -22.53
CA HIS A 13 29.28 39.36 -21.78
C HIS A 13 28.13 39.96 -22.62
N HIS A 14 26.88 39.63 -22.26
CA HIS A 14 25.75 40.55 -22.38
C HIS A 14 24.88 40.54 -21.11
N HIS A 15 24.53 41.74 -20.67
CA HIS A 15 23.82 42.12 -19.45
C HIS A 15 22.29 42.14 -19.58
N LEU A 16 21.63 42.14 -18.41
CA LEU A 16 20.38 42.85 -17.97
C LEU A 16 19.26 41.91 -17.46
N PRO A 17 18.38 42.35 -16.52
CA PRO A 17 18.64 43.11 -15.29
C PRO A 17 17.99 42.49 -14.03
N ARG A 18 18.49 42.88 -12.86
CA ARG A 18 17.78 42.77 -11.56
C ARG A 18 16.87 43.99 -11.40
N ALA A 19 15.59 43.79 -11.06
CA ALA A 19 14.77 44.78 -10.38
C ALA A 19 13.61 44.14 -9.61
N ALA A 20 13.60 44.43 -8.30
CA ALA A 20 12.47 44.72 -7.42
C ALA A 20 11.16 43.91 -7.50
N GLY A 21 10.95 43.09 -6.47
CA GLY A 21 9.86 43.25 -5.50
C GLY A 21 8.41 43.30 -5.98
N ASN A 22 7.58 42.39 -5.48
CA ASN A 22 6.40 42.80 -4.74
C ASN A 22 5.83 41.68 -3.85
N ALA A 23 5.95 41.94 -2.55
CA ALA A 23 5.29 41.26 -1.46
C ALA A 23 3.77 41.47 -1.49
N ALA A 24 3.09 40.89 -2.49
CA ALA A 24 1.65 41.05 -2.70
C ALA A 24 0.85 39.74 -2.75
N VAL A 25 1.49 38.58 -2.64
CA VAL A 25 0.78 37.27 -2.61
C VAL A 25 0.77 36.62 -1.22
N ALA A 26 1.59 37.12 -0.28
CA ALA A 26 1.67 36.61 1.09
C ALA A 26 0.72 37.30 2.10
N ARG A 27 -0.21 38.17 1.65
CA ARG A 27 -1.17 38.87 2.53
C ARG A 27 -2.65 38.49 2.31
N ALA A 28 -2.93 37.47 1.50
CA ALA A 28 -4.30 37.02 1.22
C ALA A 28 -4.74 35.76 1.99
N ILE A 29 -3.86 35.13 2.78
CA ILE A 29 -4.17 33.89 3.53
C ILE A 29 -4.28 34.12 5.06
N ALA A 30 -3.96 35.33 5.54
CA ALA A 30 -3.97 35.68 6.97
C ALA A 30 -5.12 36.60 7.42
N ARG A 31 -6.20 36.73 6.63
CA ARG A 31 -7.45 37.38 7.03
C ARG A 31 -8.62 36.50 6.64
N GLY A 32 -9.03 35.65 7.57
CA GLY A 32 -10.18 34.75 7.38
C GLY A 32 -10.49 33.83 8.56
N ARG A 33 -9.72 33.86 9.65
CA ARG A 33 -9.97 33.02 10.84
C ARG A 33 -9.57 33.68 12.17
N GLN A 34 -9.73 34.99 12.27
CA GLN A 34 -9.78 35.72 13.53
C GLN A 34 -10.95 36.71 13.45
N GLU A 35 -12.14 36.20 13.77
CA GLU A 35 -13.33 36.96 14.18
C GLU A 35 -14.42 35.92 14.50
N ALA A 36 -14.36 35.37 15.73
CA ALA A 36 -15.49 34.80 16.47
C ALA A 36 -14.99 34.28 17.83
N HIS A 37 -14.75 35.19 18.77
CA HIS A 37 -14.69 34.90 20.20
C HIS A 37 -15.69 35.82 20.92
N GLY A 38 -16.39 35.29 21.91
CA GLY A 38 -17.20 36.03 22.91
C GLY A 38 -18.67 35.59 22.89
N GLU A 39 -19.05 34.52 23.59
CA GLU A 39 -19.44 34.45 25.02
C GLU A 39 -20.93 34.78 25.28
N ALA A 40 -21.66 33.82 25.86
CA ALA A 40 -22.53 34.01 27.04
C ALA A 40 -23.13 32.67 27.50
N GLU A 41 -23.04 32.45 28.81
CA GLU A 41 -23.59 31.35 29.61
C GLU A 41 -25.13 31.31 29.56
N HIS A 42 -25.73 30.11 29.64
CA HIS A 42 -26.84 29.81 30.55
C HIS A 42 -27.12 28.29 30.61
N ALA A 43 -27.39 27.82 31.82
CA ALA A 43 -27.51 26.42 32.23
C ALA A 43 -28.95 25.87 32.17
N ALA A 44 -29.01 24.53 32.14
CA ALA A 44 -30.06 23.60 32.59
C ALA A 44 -31.15 23.14 31.57
N PRO A 45 -31.79 21.96 31.75
CA PRO A 45 -31.42 20.76 32.52
C PRO A 45 -31.44 19.46 31.69
N GLN A 46 -30.95 18.39 32.33
CA GLN A 46 -30.94 17.00 31.92
C GLN A 46 -32.33 16.44 31.63
N THR A 47 -32.47 15.69 30.54
CA THR A 47 -33.53 14.68 30.37
C THR A 47 -32.89 13.35 29.98
N ALA A 48 -33.01 12.41 30.91
CA ALA A 48 -32.64 11.01 30.75
C ALA A 48 -33.60 10.30 29.78
N GLY A 49 -33.04 9.49 28.88
CA GLY A 49 -33.74 8.55 28.02
C GLY A 49 -32.77 7.41 27.65
N PRO A 50 -33.25 6.16 27.55
CA PRO A 50 -32.54 5.01 28.11
C PRO A 50 -31.45 4.42 27.22
N ASP A 51 -30.36 4.06 27.88
CA ASP A 51 -29.32 3.14 27.41
C ASP A 51 -29.91 1.77 27.03
N HIS A 52 -29.70 1.36 25.78
CA HIS A 52 -29.65 -0.05 25.41
C HIS A 52 -28.21 -0.39 25.06
N GLY A 53 -27.59 -1.12 25.98
CA GLY A 53 -26.19 -1.49 25.93
C GLY A 53 -25.83 -2.46 24.80
N SER A 54 -24.61 -2.29 24.31
CA SER A 54 -23.71 -3.38 23.98
C SER A 54 -22.48 -3.19 24.87
N GLY A 55 -22.46 -3.90 26.00
CA GLY A 55 -21.36 -3.89 26.94
C GLY A 55 -20.15 -4.62 26.37
N ALA A 56 -19.35 -3.94 25.56
CA ALA A 56 -17.94 -4.25 25.43
C ALA A 56 -17.21 -3.40 26.46
N ALA A 57 -16.54 -4.04 27.43
CA ALA A 57 -15.66 -3.33 28.34
C ALA A 57 -14.65 -2.51 27.52
N PRO A 58 -14.36 -1.25 27.90
CA PRO A 58 -13.29 -0.51 27.25
C PRO A 58 -11.99 -1.27 27.50
N ILE A 59 -11.48 -1.94 26.45
CA ILE A 59 -10.21 -2.67 26.50
C ILE A 59 -9.15 -1.62 26.80
N GLN A 60 -8.61 -1.67 28.01
CA GLN A 60 -7.55 -0.80 28.46
C GLN A 60 -6.26 -1.30 27.80
N ARG A 61 -5.98 -0.77 26.61
CA ARG A 61 -4.86 -1.16 25.73
C ARG A 61 -3.54 -0.83 26.43
N THR A 62 -2.88 -1.84 27.00
CA THR A 62 -1.50 -1.74 27.48
C THR A 62 -0.59 -1.56 26.28
N ALA A 63 0.32 -0.59 26.33
CA ALA A 63 1.28 -0.35 25.25
C ALA A 63 2.03 -1.65 24.92
N ASP A 64 1.94 -2.10 23.66
CA ASP A 64 2.30 -3.46 23.23
C ASP A 64 3.82 -3.71 23.15
N GLU A 65 4.48 -3.73 24.29
CA GLU A 65 5.91 -4.06 24.41
C GLU A 65 6.21 -5.47 23.86
N GLU A 66 5.35 -6.45 24.15
CA GLU A 66 5.47 -7.82 23.63
C GLU A 66 5.42 -7.87 22.10
N LEU A 67 4.59 -7.04 21.46
CA LEU A 67 4.52 -6.96 20.00
C LEU A 67 5.82 -6.38 19.40
N ARG A 68 6.45 -5.43 20.09
CA ARG A 68 7.75 -4.85 19.69
C ARG A 68 8.91 -5.82 19.90
N GLU A 69 8.83 -6.66 20.92
CA GLU A 69 9.84 -7.67 21.20
C GLU A 69 9.69 -8.93 20.33
N ALA A 70 8.50 -9.18 19.76
CA ALA A 70 8.23 -10.34 18.93
C ALA A 70 9.21 -10.45 17.74
N LYS A 71 9.87 -11.61 17.60
CA LYS A 71 10.86 -11.88 16.55
C LYS A 71 10.36 -12.90 15.52
N THR A 72 9.17 -13.43 15.72
CA THR A 72 8.55 -14.44 14.87
C THR A 72 7.10 -14.08 14.57
N PRO A 73 6.54 -14.51 13.42
CA PRO A 73 5.13 -14.35 13.11
C PRO A 73 4.21 -14.90 14.21
N GLU A 74 4.55 -16.05 14.79
CA GLU A 74 3.79 -16.69 15.86
C GLU A 74 3.74 -15.82 17.13
N GLN A 75 4.87 -15.19 17.50
CA GLN A 75 4.92 -14.26 18.62
C GLN A 75 4.10 -12.99 18.35
N ILE A 76 4.09 -12.48 17.12
CA ILE A 76 3.24 -11.35 16.73
C ILE A 76 1.76 -11.74 16.87
N VAL A 77 1.37 -12.90 16.33
CA VAL A 77 0.00 -13.41 16.45
C VAL A 77 -0.42 -13.52 17.91
N ALA A 78 0.45 -14.07 18.78
CA ALA A 78 0.18 -14.18 20.20
C ALA A 78 0.01 -12.81 20.89
N ALA A 79 0.87 -11.85 20.56
CA ALA A 79 0.79 -10.49 21.09
C ALA A 79 -0.50 -9.78 20.65
N LEU A 80 -0.90 -9.91 19.38
CA LEU A 80 -2.15 -9.34 18.84
C LEU A 80 -3.39 -9.92 19.52
N LYS A 81 -3.39 -11.23 19.83
CA LYS A 81 -4.48 -11.85 20.60
C LYS A 81 -4.57 -11.26 22.02
N LYS A 82 -3.44 -11.04 22.67
CA LYS A 82 -3.40 -10.48 24.03
C LYS A 82 -3.82 -9.01 24.05
N SER A 83 -3.46 -8.24 23.03
CA SER A 83 -3.79 -6.82 22.93
C SER A 83 -5.22 -6.56 22.43
N GLY A 84 -5.91 -7.60 21.97
CA GLY A 84 -7.27 -7.51 21.41
C GLY A 84 -7.30 -7.08 19.94
N HIS A 85 -6.15 -6.91 19.30
CA HIS A 85 -6.01 -6.57 17.88
C HIS A 85 -6.07 -7.80 16.96
N SER A 86 -6.36 -9.00 17.48
CA SER A 86 -6.57 -10.19 16.64
C SER A 86 -7.84 -10.14 15.82
N GLU A 87 -8.86 -9.41 16.28
CA GLU A 87 -10.18 -9.33 15.62
C GLU A 87 -10.29 -8.15 14.65
N ASP A 88 -9.31 -7.26 14.64
CA ASP A 88 -9.22 -6.14 13.70
C ASP A 88 -9.19 -6.66 12.26
N ASP A 89 -9.81 -5.91 11.35
CA ASP A 89 -9.75 -6.21 9.93
C ASP A 89 -8.34 -5.94 9.35
N ALA A 90 -8.11 -6.33 8.09
CA ALA A 90 -6.81 -6.19 7.46
C ALA A 90 -6.29 -4.74 7.40
N TRP A 91 -7.17 -3.75 7.26
CA TRP A 91 -6.81 -2.34 7.17
C TRP A 91 -6.55 -1.72 8.53
N GLU A 92 -7.37 -2.06 9.52
CA GLU A 92 -7.17 -1.67 10.91
C GLU A 92 -5.84 -2.22 11.43
N LEU A 93 -5.55 -3.51 11.16
CA LEU A 93 -4.27 -4.12 11.47
C LEU A 93 -3.11 -3.49 10.71
N MET A 94 -3.28 -3.13 9.42
CA MET A 94 -2.23 -2.44 8.68
C MET A 94 -1.87 -1.10 9.33
N LYS A 95 -2.89 -0.30 9.66
CA LYS A 95 -2.69 0.99 10.33
C LYS A 95 -2.03 0.81 11.71
N TYR A 96 -2.51 -0.16 12.48
CA TYR A 96 -1.98 -0.44 13.79
C TYR A 96 -0.53 -0.91 13.72
N MET A 97 -0.23 -1.94 12.92
CA MET A 97 1.10 -2.53 12.82
C MET A 97 2.15 -1.54 12.30
N THR A 98 1.80 -0.73 11.30
CA THR A 98 2.72 0.28 10.76
C THR A 98 3.00 1.39 11.77
N SER A 99 2.04 1.75 12.64
CA SER A 99 2.32 2.65 13.77
C SER A 99 3.29 2.06 14.79
N GLN A 100 3.30 0.72 14.95
CA GLN A 100 4.23 0.03 15.86
C GLN A 100 5.64 -0.10 15.31
N GLN A 101 5.88 0.28 14.05
CA GLN A 101 7.24 0.37 13.48
C GLN A 101 8.11 1.39 14.24
N PHE A 102 7.50 2.41 14.84
CA PHE A 102 8.21 3.48 15.52
C PHE A 102 8.07 3.41 17.06
N PRO A 103 9.09 3.85 17.82
CA PRO A 103 9.01 3.91 19.27
C PRO A 103 7.83 4.77 19.76
N ALA A 104 7.28 4.43 20.93
CA ALA A 104 6.18 5.18 21.53
C ALA A 104 6.53 6.68 21.68
N GLY A 105 5.63 7.54 21.19
CA GLY A 105 5.85 9.00 21.20
C GLY A 105 6.89 9.53 20.22
N GLN A 106 7.47 8.68 19.36
CA GLN A 106 8.44 9.07 18.34
C GLN A 106 7.99 8.55 16.98
N GLY A 107 7.18 9.30 16.23
CA GLY A 107 6.83 8.93 14.85
C GLY A 107 5.55 8.11 14.67
N GLN A 108 4.97 7.54 15.74
CA GLN A 108 3.78 6.69 15.63
C GLN A 108 2.55 7.39 15.01
N ALA A 109 2.41 8.70 15.26
CA ALA A 109 1.36 9.53 14.67
C ALA A 109 1.82 10.26 13.39
N ASP A 110 3.11 10.20 13.07
CA ASP A 110 3.74 11.03 12.03
C ASP A 110 3.89 10.29 10.70
N PHE A 111 3.59 8.99 10.65
CA PHE A 111 3.52 8.19 9.44
C PHE A 111 2.17 7.47 9.35
N ASP A 112 1.51 7.64 8.21
CA ASP A 112 0.27 6.96 7.87
C ASP A 112 0.47 6.17 6.57
N MET A 113 0.56 4.85 6.70
CA MET A 113 0.66 3.96 5.54
C MET A 113 -0.61 4.04 4.69
N LEU A 114 -1.79 4.05 5.30
CA LEU A 114 -3.05 4.11 4.56
C LEU A 114 -3.17 5.43 3.79
N GLY A 115 -2.76 6.54 4.40
CA GLY A 115 -2.67 7.85 3.73
C GLY A 115 -1.66 7.87 2.56
N SER A 116 -0.73 6.93 2.51
CA SER A 116 0.23 6.76 1.39
C SER A 116 -0.33 5.90 0.24
N ILE A 117 -1.45 5.19 0.47
CA ILE A 117 -2.16 4.39 -0.54
C ILE A 117 -3.29 5.23 -1.13
N LYS A 118 -3.23 5.48 -2.44
CA LYS A 118 -4.20 6.37 -3.10
C LYS A 118 -5.50 5.64 -3.42
N GLU A 119 -6.63 6.33 -3.27
CA GLU A 119 -7.92 5.81 -3.72
C GLU A 119 -7.99 5.75 -5.25
N ALA A 120 -8.24 4.57 -5.80
CA ALA A 120 -8.37 4.38 -7.24
C ALA A 120 -9.54 5.20 -7.81
N SER A 121 -10.66 5.26 -7.09
CA SER A 121 -11.83 6.07 -7.46
C SER A 121 -11.48 7.54 -7.65
N GLU A 122 -10.73 8.14 -6.73
CA GLU A 122 -10.27 9.53 -6.81
C GLU A 122 -9.25 9.74 -7.93
N GLN A 123 -8.35 8.77 -8.17
CA GLN A 123 -7.39 8.87 -9.27
C GLN A 123 -8.10 8.84 -10.62
N LEU A 124 -9.10 7.96 -10.77
CA LEU A 124 -9.88 7.83 -12.00
C LEU A 124 -10.64 9.13 -12.31
N GLN A 125 -11.16 9.86 -11.33
CA GLN A 125 -11.80 11.16 -11.56
C GLN A 125 -10.87 12.18 -12.24
N LYS A 126 -9.55 12.08 -12.00
CA LYS A 126 -8.52 12.97 -12.56
C LYS A 126 -8.08 12.56 -13.98
N VAL A 127 -8.46 11.37 -14.44
CA VAL A 127 -8.08 10.86 -15.75
C VAL A 127 -8.85 11.59 -16.86
N LYS A 128 -8.10 12.08 -17.85
CA LYS A 128 -8.67 12.69 -19.08
C LYS A 128 -9.34 11.63 -19.96
N ALA A 129 -10.46 11.97 -20.59
CA ALA A 129 -11.21 11.08 -21.49
C ALA A 129 -10.34 10.45 -22.60
N VAL A 130 -9.39 11.21 -23.16
CA VAL A 130 -8.45 10.69 -24.18
C VAL A 130 -7.64 9.49 -23.67
N ARG A 131 -7.21 9.50 -22.40
CA ARG A 131 -6.43 8.40 -21.81
C ARG A 131 -7.29 7.13 -21.68
N ARG A 132 -8.56 7.27 -21.30
CA ARG A 132 -9.52 6.15 -21.29
C ARG A 132 -9.70 5.54 -22.67
N LYS A 133 -9.87 6.38 -23.70
CA LYS A 133 -9.99 5.91 -25.09
C LYS A 133 -8.75 5.14 -25.54
N MET A 134 -7.55 5.61 -25.17
CA MET A 134 -6.29 4.93 -25.49
C MET A 134 -6.14 3.59 -24.74
N ALA A 135 -6.64 3.50 -23.51
CA ALA A 135 -6.60 2.27 -22.72
C ALA A 135 -7.67 1.24 -23.11
N ALA A 136 -8.68 1.61 -23.91
CA ALA A 136 -9.81 0.76 -24.26
C ALA A 136 -9.42 -0.63 -24.83
N PRO A 137 -8.40 -0.78 -25.70
CA PRO A 137 -7.99 -2.10 -26.17
C PRO A 137 -7.45 -3.00 -25.05
N LEU A 138 -6.71 -2.42 -24.11
CA LEU A 138 -6.16 -3.14 -22.95
C LEU A 138 -7.27 -3.45 -21.92
N MET A 139 -8.23 -2.56 -21.75
CA MET A 139 -9.42 -2.78 -20.92
C MET A 139 -10.30 -3.94 -21.40
N ALA A 140 -10.35 -4.15 -22.72
CA ALA A 140 -11.15 -5.22 -23.32
C ALA A 140 -10.55 -6.62 -23.16
N LYS A 141 -9.29 -6.72 -22.69
CA LYS A 141 -8.64 -8.00 -22.40
C LYS A 141 -9.26 -8.66 -21.17
N ARG A 142 -9.01 -9.97 -20.99
CA ARG A 142 -9.37 -10.67 -19.75
C ARG A 142 -8.35 -10.35 -18.66
N TRP A 143 -8.82 -9.86 -17.52
CA TRP A 143 -7.98 -9.56 -16.35
C TRP A 143 -8.35 -10.48 -15.20
N THR A 144 -7.38 -11.21 -14.70
CA THR A 144 -7.56 -12.12 -13.57
C THR A 144 -6.46 -11.90 -12.54
N ILE A 145 -6.66 -12.40 -11.33
CA ILE A 145 -5.61 -12.52 -10.32
C ILE A 145 -5.29 -13.99 -10.11
N ARG A 146 -4.02 -14.31 -9.90
CA ARG A 146 -3.54 -15.68 -9.72
C ARG A 146 -2.70 -15.82 -8.46
N HIS A 147 -3.00 -16.86 -7.69
CA HIS A 147 -2.15 -17.34 -6.61
C HIS A 147 -1.47 -18.61 -7.07
N TYR A 148 -0.14 -18.68 -6.95
CA TYR A 148 0.67 -19.80 -7.42
C TYR A 148 1.21 -20.59 -6.24
N THR A 149 1.21 -21.92 -6.37
CA THR A 149 1.67 -22.84 -5.34
C THR A 149 2.11 -24.18 -5.94
N GLY A 150 2.45 -25.12 -5.04
CA GLY A 150 2.68 -26.52 -5.35
C GLY A 150 4.10 -26.80 -5.85
N GLY A 151 4.94 -27.32 -4.95
CA GLY A 151 6.25 -27.88 -5.30
C GLY A 151 6.18 -29.28 -5.91
N ASP A 152 5.01 -29.95 -5.85
CA ASP A 152 4.76 -31.20 -6.56
C ASP A 152 4.01 -30.93 -7.89
N PRO A 153 4.62 -31.22 -9.06
CA PRO A 153 3.99 -31.01 -10.36
C PRO A 153 2.90 -32.02 -10.72
N ASN A 154 2.74 -33.09 -9.94
CA ASN A 154 1.82 -34.20 -10.23
C ASN A 154 0.58 -34.23 -9.34
N THR A 155 0.62 -33.52 -8.20
CA THR A 155 -0.48 -33.51 -7.22
C THR A 155 -1.01 -32.09 -7.04
N PRO A 156 -2.29 -31.81 -7.37
CA PRO A 156 -2.88 -30.51 -7.08
C PRO A 156 -2.96 -30.27 -5.56
N PRO A 157 -2.89 -29.01 -5.11
CA PRO A 157 -3.08 -28.68 -3.70
C PRO A 157 -4.46 -29.11 -3.19
N GLY A 158 -4.51 -29.58 -1.94
CA GLY A 158 -5.75 -30.08 -1.32
C GLY A 158 -6.58 -29.03 -0.58
N PHE A 159 -6.07 -27.81 -0.39
CA PHE A 159 -6.79 -26.76 0.32
C PHE A 159 -7.75 -26.00 -0.59
N GLN A 160 -8.86 -25.53 -0.02
CA GLN A 160 -9.98 -24.90 -0.73
C GLN A 160 -10.07 -23.37 -0.49
N GLU A 161 -9.07 -22.78 0.14
CA GLU A 161 -8.99 -21.34 0.41
C GLU A 161 -7.54 -20.88 0.44
N ILE A 162 -7.27 -19.67 -0.05
CA ILE A 162 -5.98 -19.01 0.16
C ILE A 162 -6.04 -18.34 1.53
N ALA A 163 -5.41 -18.92 2.54
CA ALA A 163 -5.37 -18.32 3.87
C ALA A 163 -4.49 -17.05 3.91
N SER A 164 -4.89 -16.06 4.71
CA SER A 164 -4.09 -14.86 4.98
C SER A 164 -2.75 -15.22 5.62
N THR A 165 -1.79 -14.29 5.61
CA THR A 165 -0.50 -14.58 6.25
C THR A 165 -0.62 -14.69 7.77
N TYR A 166 -1.55 -13.96 8.38
CA TYR A 166 -1.95 -14.11 9.78
C TYR A 166 -2.46 -15.53 10.06
N ASP A 167 -3.42 -16.02 9.29
CA ASP A 167 -4.02 -17.34 9.53
C ASP A 167 -3.03 -18.47 9.28
N ASN A 168 -2.15 -18.30 8.29
CA ASN A 168 -1.05 -19.24 8.07
C ASN A 168 -0.08 -19.26 9.25
N ALA A 169 0.33 -18.11 9.78
CA ALA A 169 1.19 -18.06 10.97
C ALA A 169 0.49 -18.61 12.22
N ALA A 170 -0.80 -18.31 12.41
CA ALA A 170 -1.60 -18.85 13.50
C ALA A 170 -1.71 -20.39 13.44
N ALA A 171 -1.63 -20.96 12.24
CA ALA A 171 -1.58 -22.40 11.99
C ALA A 171 -0.15 -22.99 11.99
N GLY A 172 0.89 -22.19 12.29
CA GLY A 172 2.29 -22.63 12.27
C GLY A 172 2.86 -22.86 10.87
N ARG A 173 2.30 -22.18 9.86
CA ARG A 173 2.66 -22.25 8.43
C ARG A 173 3.17 -20.91 7.89
N ALA A 174 3.89 -20.14 8.71
CA ALA A 174 4.41 -18.84 8.29
C ALA A 174 5.36 -18.97 7.09
N SER A 175 5.25 -18.03 6.14
CA SER A 175 6.11 -17.94 4.96
C SER A 175 7.43 -17.24 5.28
N GLU A 176 8.53 -17.65 4.65
CA GLU A 176 9.79 -16.92 4.71
C GLU A 176 9.71 -15.53 4.06
N HIS A 177 8.81 -15.37 3.08
CA HIS A 177 8.67 -14.16 2.26
C HIS A 177 7.67 -13.14 2.81
N THR A 178 6.77 -13.55 3.70
CA THR A 178 5.84 -12.64 4.40
C THR A 178 6.04 -12.81 5.89
N ASN A 179 7.08 -12.14 6.40
CA ASN A 179 7.61 -12.33 7.73
C ASN A 179 7.43 -11.07 8.60
N VAL A 180 8.03 -11.08 9.79
CA VAL A 180 7.98 -9.98 10.77
C VAL A 180 8.30 -8.61 10.17
N ALA A 181 9.26 -8.54 9.25
CA ALA A 181 9.64 -7.27 8.64
C ALA A 181 8.51 -6.71 7.77
N ASP A 182 7.92 -7.55 6.93
CA ASP A 182 6.79 -7.18 6.07
C ASP A 182 5.57 -6.75 6.90
N TRP A 183 5.29 -7.47 7.99
CA TRP A 183 4.19 -7.12 8.89
C TRP A 183 4.42 -5.81 9.63
N ARG A 184 5.63 -5.53 10.10
CA ARG A 184 5.95 -4.29 10.82
C ARG A 184 6.03 -3.09 9.90
N SER A 185 6.71 -3.24 8.77
CA SER A 185 7.00 -2.13 7.85
C SER A 185 5.81 -1.80 6.95
N LEU A 186 5.02 -2.80 6.56
CA LEU A 186 3.95 -2.64 5.57
C LEU A 186 2.56 -2.98 6.11
N GLY A 187 2.44 -3.63 7.27
CA GLY A 187 1.14 -3.99 7.84
C GLY A 187 0.41 -5.09 7.06
N ASN A 188 1.13 -5.83 6.22
CA ASN A 188 0.64 -6.87 5.32
C ASN A 188 0.21 -8.18 6.02
N ILE A 189 -0.29 -8.10 7.25
CA ILE A 189 -0.50 -9.26 8.12
C ILE A 189 -1.73 -10.09 7.72
N ARG A 190 -2.88 -9.44 7.50
CA ARG A 190 -4.13 -10.09 7.09
C ARG A 190 -4.38 -10.00 5.58
N PHE A 191 -3.34 -9.91 4.77
CA PHE A 191 -3.48 -9.89 3.31
C PHE A 191 -3.06 -11.23 2.68
N THR A 192 -3.64 -11.52 1.53
CA THR A 192 -3.17 -12.53 0.57
C THR A 192 -2.61 -11.85 -0.67
N PHE A 193 -1.65 -12.49 -1.33
CA PHE A 193 -0.84 -11.91 -2.41
C PHE A 193 -1.07 -12.64 -3.73
N TYR A 194 -1.19 -11.86 -4.81
CA TYR A 194 -1.52 -12.35 -6.14
C TYR A 194 -0.73 -11.61 -7.22
N LEU A 195 -0.52 -12.29 -8.34
CA LEU A 195 -0.13 -11.66 -9.60
C LEU A 195 -1.38 -11.35 -10.41
N VAL A 196 -1.40 -10.19 -11.09
CA VAL A 196 -2.41 -9.91 -12.11
C VAL A 196 -1.99 -10.58 -13.42
N ALA A 197 -2.92 -11.31 -14.03
CA ALA A 197 -2.78 -11.85 -15.36
C ALA A 197 -3.64 -11.06 -16.36
N VAL A 198 -3.08 -10.79 -17.54
CA VAL A 198 -3.78 -10.14 -18.66
C VAL A 198 -3.75 -11.08 -19.85
N ASP A 199 -4.93 -11.48 -20.34
CA ASP A 199 -5.11 -12.56 -21.33
C ASP A 199 -4.33 -13.84 -20.97
N GLY A 200 -4.34 -14.18 -19.68
CA GLY A 200 -3.71 -15.39 -19.15
C GLY A 200 -2.19 -15.32 -18.97
N GLN A 201 -1.55 -14.19 -19.28
CA GLN A 201 -0.12 -13.95 -19.07
C GLN A 201 0.10 -13.17 -17.78
N VAL A 202 1.11 -13.55 -16.99
CA VAL A 202 1.55 -12.81 -15.80
C VAL A 202 2.94 -12.21 -16.02
N PRO A 203 3.32 -11.14 -15.29
CA PRO A 203 4.70 -10.67 -15.28
C PRO A 203 5.68 -11.81 -14.95
N PRO A 204 6.85 -11.89 -15.60
CA PRO A 204 7.83 -12.92 -15.30
C PRO A 204 8.38 -12.76 -13.87
N ARG A 205 8.52 -13.87 -13.16
CA ARG A 205 9.13 -13.95 -11.82
C ARG A 205 9.97 -15.21 -11.71
N ASN A 206 11.17 -15.10 -11.15
CA ASN A 206 12.05 -16.27 -11.01
C ASN A 206 11.45 -17.35 -10.10
N TRP A 207 10.75 -16.96 -9.03
CA TRP A 207 10.13 -17.89 -8.08
C TRP A 207 8.98 -18.70 -8.71
N LEU A 208 8.36 -18.22 -9.79
CA LEU A 208 7.35 -18.98 -10.52
C LEU A 208 7.91 -20.27 -11.13
N ASN A 209 9.23 -20.39 -11.32
CA ASN A 209 9.84 -21.60 -11.86
C ASN A 209 9.67 -22.82 -10.93
N ASN A 210 9.40 -22.58 -9.65
CA ASN A 210 9.24 -23.61 -8.63
C ASN A 210 7.77 -23.83 -8.23
N THR A 211 6.82 -23.28 -8.99
CA THR A 211 5.39 -23.48 -8.78
C THR A 211 4.76 -24.21 -9.96
N HIS A 212 3.80 -25.07 -9.67
CA HIS A 212 3.19 -25.96 -10.68
C HIS A 212 1.66 -25.81 -10.79
N TRP A 213 1.05 -25.15 -9.82
CA TRP A 213 -0.40 -24.97 -9.76
C TRP A 213 -0.74 -23.52 -9.51
N TYR A 214 -1.88 -23.08 -10.02
CA TYR A 214 -2.45 -21.80 -9.67
C TYR A 214 -3.97 -21.86 -9.54
N ALA A 215 -4.51 -21.02 -8.67
CA ALA A 215 -5.92 -20.70 -8.62
C ALA A 215 -6.11 -19.31 -9.24
N GLU A 216 -7.25 -19.09 -9.91
CA GLU A 216 -7.53 -17.87 -10.68
C GLU A 216 -8.90 -17.30 -10.33
N TRP A 217 -8.97 -15.96 -10.21
CA TRP A 217 -10.21 -15.23 -10.00
C TRP A 217 -10.31 -14.07 -10.98
N ASP A 218 -11.53 -13.72 -11.38
CA ASP A 218 -11.79 -12.51 -12.15
C ASP A 218 -11.47 -11.28 -11.30
N LEU A 219 -10.59 -10.40 -11.79
CA LEU A 219 -10.19 -9.20 -11.08
C LEU A 219 -11.41 -8.30 -10.82
N GLU A 220 -12.36 -8.19 -11.75
CA GLU A 220 -13.51 -7.28 -11.60
C GLU A 220 -14.47 -7.71 -10.49
N GLN A 221 -14.38 -8.97 -10.04
CA GLN A 221 -15.21 -9.52 -8.97
C GLN A 221 -14.58 -9.33 -7.58
N ILE A 222 -13.35 -8.81 -7.50
CA ILE A 222 -12.70 -8.56 -6.21
C ILE A 222 -13.26 -7.26 -5.61
N PRO A 223 -13.99 -7.32 -4.47
CA PRO A 223 -14.71 -6.17 -3.93
C PRO A 223 -13.76 -5.12 -3.39
N GLU A 224 -12.65 -5.55 -2.80
CA GLU A 224 -11.65 -4.67 -2.21
C GLU A 224 -10.27 -5.30 -2.32
N CYS A 225 -9.31 -4.51 -2.80
CA CYS A 225 -7.91 -4.90 -2.89
C CYS A 225 -7.03 -3.66 -3.01
N TRP A 226 -5.72 -3.87 -2.92
CA TRP A 226 -4.75 -2.84 -3.27
C TRP A 226 -3.56 -3.39 -4.03
N VAL A 227 -2.88 -2.50 -4.73
CA VAL A 227 -1.72 -2.81 -5.55
C VAL A 227 -0.56 -1.91 -5.18
N SER A 228 0.65 -2.43 -5.29
CA SER A 228 1.90 -1.71 -5.06
C SER A 228 3.03 -2.37 -5.86
N PRO A 229 4.19 -1.70 -6.03
CA PRO A 229 5.42 -2.47 -6.21
C PRO A 229 5.71 -3.26 -4.92
N ASP A 230 6.64 -4.21 -4.95
CA ASP A 230 7.27 -4.72 -3.73
C ASP A 230 7.92 -3.53 -2.98
N LEU A 231 7.38 -3.24 -1.80
CA LEU A 231 7.80 -2.13 -0.95
C LEU A 231 8.77 -2.58 0.15
N LEU A 232 9.00 -3.88 0.31
CA LEU A 232 9.72 -4.40 1.46
C LEU A 232 11.17 -3.92 1.43
N GLU A 233 11.85 -3.98 0.29
CA GLU A 233 13.22 -3.46 0.17
C GLU A 233 13.34 -1.96 0.51
N ARG A 234 12.28 -1.19 0.28
CA ARG A 234 12.26 0.25 0.56
C ARG A 234 12.07 0.54 2.03
N MET A 235 11.24 -0.27 2.70
CA MET A 235 10.71 -0.01 4.05
C MET A 235 11.39 -0.87 5.14
N ASN A 236 12.00 -1.99 4.79
CA ASN A 236 12.66 -2.92 5.71
C ASN A 236 14.10 -2.48 6.04
N LYS A 237 14.22 -1.33 6.68
CA LYS A 237 15.49 -0.81 7.20
C LYS A 237 15.23 0.15 8.38
N PRO A 238 16.21 0.36 9.27
CA PRO A 238 16.07 1.36 10.33
C PRO A 238 15.78 2.75 9.73
N MET A 239 14.65 3.34 10.10
CA MET A 239 14.24 4.68 9.69
C MET A 239 13.28 5.28 10.72
N ASP A 240 13.26 6.61 10.78
CA ASP A 240 12.22 7.37 11.48
C ASP A 240 11.00 7.61 10.55
N ALA A 241 9.99 8.31 11.06
CA ALA A 241 8.78 8.61 10.31
C ALA A 241 9.03 9.48 9.07
N ASP A 242 10.02 10.39 9.12
CA ASP A 242 10.43 11.19 7.96
C ASP A 242 11.02 10.28 6.85
N GLY A 243 11.89 9.35 7.22
CA GLY A 243 12.47 8.36 6.32
C GLY A 243 11.42 7.43 5.71
N ALA A 244 10.42 7.00 6.49
CA ALA A 244 9.30 6.20 6.00
C ALA A 244 8.45 6.97 4.98
N ARG A 245 8.12 8.24 5.25
CA ARG A 245 7.44 9.11 4.29
C ARG A 245 8.25 9.28 3.00
N ALA A 246 9.55 9.51 3.11
CA ALA A 246 10.43 9.64 1.94
C ALA A 246 10.50 8.35 1.10
N ALA A 247 10.55 7.18 1.75
CA ALA A 247 10.53 5.89 1.06
C ALA A 247 9.22 5.65 0.27
N MET A 248 8.10 6.18 0.77
CA MET A 248 6.79 6.09 0.13
C MET A 248 6.51 7.18 -0.91
N GLN A 249 7.20 8.32 -0.88
CA GLN A 249 6.91 9.50 -1.71
C GLN A 249 6.96 9.25 -3.24
N GLY A 250 7.62 8.17 -3.67
CA GLY A 250 7.66 7.71 -5.08
C GLY A 250 6.96 6.38 -5.35
N ALA A 251 6.38 5.74 -4.33
CA ALA A 251 5.64 4.50 -4.50
C ALA A 251 4.29 4.76 -5.15
N LYS A 252 3.94 3.99 -6.18
CA LYS A 252 2.59 3.98 -6.72
C LYS A 252 1.83 2.86 -6.00
N ALA A 253 1.02 3.23 -5.02
CA ALA A 253 0.13 2.31 -4.35
C ALA A 253 -1.31 2.80 -4.52
N PHE A 254 -2.22 1.89 -4.84
CA PHE A 254 -3.63 2.21 -5.06
C PHE A 254 -4.53 1.17 -4.40
N ARG A 255 -5.61 1.61 -3.77
CA ARG A 255 -6.68 0.73 -3.27
C ARG A 255 -8.02 1.01 -3.93
N GLY A 256 -8.89 0.02 -3.97
CA GLY A 256 -10.24 0.13 -4.50
C GLY A 256 -10.82 -1.22 -4.88
N THR A 257 -11.91 -1.19 -5.65
CA THR A 257 -12.45 -2.43 -6.25
C THR A 257 -11.54 -2.92 -7.36
N GLY A 258 -11.56 -4.22 -7.65
CA GLY A 258 -10.76 -4.76 -8.75
C GLY A 258 -11.14 -4.17 -10.11
N ALA A 259 -12.40 -3.78 -10.33
CA ALA A 259 -12.81 -3.05 -11.53
C ALA A 259 -12.18 -1.65 -11.62
N GLN A 260 -12.11 -0.90 -10.52
CA GLN A 260 -11.43 0.40 -10.48
C GLN A 260 -9.92 0.26 -10.72
N LEU A 261 -9.29 -0.75 -10.10
CA LEU A 261 -7.87 -1.01 -10.29
C LEU A 261 -7.56 -1.47 -11.72
N LYS A 262 -8.41 -2.31 -12.33
CA LYS A 262 -8.29 -2.68 -13.75
C LYS A 262 -8.28 -1.44 -14.64
N GLU A 263 -9.24 -0.52 -14.47
CA GLU A 263 -9.28 0.73 -15.25
C GLU A 263 -8.00 1.55 -15.05
N LEU A 264 -7.61 1.78 -13.80
CA LEU A 264 -6.45 2.60 -13.47
C LEU A 264 -5.13 2.00 -14.00
N LEU A 265 -4.97 0.68 -13.89
CA LEU A 265 -3.79 -0.04 -14.37
C LEU A 265 -3.74 -0.05 -15.89
N ALA A 266 -4.85 -0.28 -16.58
CA ALA A 266 -4.90 -0.20 -18.04
C ALA A 266 -4.53 1.21 -18.54
N ILE A 267 -5.01 2.26 -17.88
CA ILE A 267 -4.64 3.66 -18.18
C ILE A 267 -3.16 3.93 -17.90
N SER A 268 -2.58 3.25 -16.92
CA SER A 268 -1.17 3.41 -16.57
C SER A 268 -0.25 2.62 -17.49
N ALA A 269 -0.72 1.50 -18.04
CA ALA A 269 0.06 0.54 -18.82
C ALA A 269 -0.14 0.64 -20.35
N PHE A 270 -1.13 1.38 -20.88
CA PHE A 270 -1.49 1.34 -22.31
C PHE A 270 -0.35 1.71 -23.30
N GLY A 271 0.72 2.34 -22.83
CA GLY A 271 1.88 2.73 -23.65
C GLY A 271 3.04 1.73 -23.66
N ALA A 272 2.95 0.62 -22.91
CA ALA A 272 4.09 -0.23 -22.58
C ALA A 272 4.44 -1.32 -23.62
N GLY A 273 3.89 -1.26 -24.83
CA GLY A 273 4.19 -2.20 -25.91
C GLY A 273 3.33 -3.46 -25.91
N ASN A 274 3.86 -4.57 -26.44
CA ASN A 274 3.10 -5.77 -26.80
C ASN A 274 2.86 -6.77 -25.65
N ASP A 275 3.47 -6.59 -24.48
CA ASP A 275 3.28 -7.46 -23.31
C ASP A 275 2.61 -6.66 -22.16
N PRO A 276 1.28 -6.67 -22.10
CA PRO A 276 0.54 -5.95 -21.07
C PRO A 276 0.77 -6.44 -19.66
N ALA A 277 1.16 -7.70 -19.46
CA ALA A 277 1.42 -8.23 -18.13
C ALA A 277 2.71 -7.61 -17.58
N SER A 278 3.81 -7.73 -18.32
CA SER A 278 5.09 -7.09 -17.95
C SER A 278 5.02 -5.56 -17.84
N ALA A 279 4.10 -4.93 -18.58
CA ALA A 279 3.83 -3.50 -18.47
C ALA A 279 3.38 -3.04 -17.07
N LEU A 280 2.74 -3.91 -16.29
CA LEU A 280 2.24 -3.57 -14.96
C LEU A 280 3.36 -3.21 -13.99
N ASP A 281 4.50 -3.89 -14.09
CA ASP A 281 5.68 -3.59 -13.28
C ASP A 281 6.18 -2.16 -13.55
N THR A 282 6.20 -1.77 -14.82
CA THR A 282 6.56 -0.39 -15.21
C THR A 282 5.50 0.62 -14.77
N ALA A 283 4.22 0.26 -14.92
CA ALA A 283 3.10 1.12 -14.54
C ALA A 283 3.12 1.46 -13.05
N ILE A 284 3.48 0.50 -12.19
CA ILE A 284 3.54 0.65 -10.74
C ILE A 284 4.94 1.02 -10.21
N GLY A 285 5.99 0.87 -11.03
CA GLY A 285 7.35 1.30 -10.73
C GLY A 285 8.18 0.29 -9.92
N GLY A 286 7.96 -1.01 -10.15
CA GLY A 286 8.66 -2.12 -9.50
C GLY A 286 7.94 -3.45 -9.73
N ALA A 287 8.38 -4.52 -9.07
CA ALA A 287 7.70 -5.81 -9.14
C ALA A 287 6.27 -5.66 -8.60
N PHE A 288 5.28 -5.72 -9.48
CA PHE A 288 3.87 -5.55 -9.14
C PHE A 288 3.37 -6.67 -8.22
N GLU A 289 2.59 -6.27 -7.23
CA GLU A 289 1.84 -7.14 -6.34
C GLU A 289 0.41 -6.63 -6.17
N LEU A 290 -0.57 -7.53 -6.21
CA LEU A 290 -1.94 -7.27 -5.78
C LEU A 290 -2.19 -7.99 -4.46
N LYS A 291 -2.84 -7.28 -3.53
CA LYS A 291 -3.13 -7.75 -2.18
C LYS A 291 -4.62 -7.67 -1.90
N VAL A 292 -5.19 -8.76 -1.39
CA VAL A 292 -6.61 -8.85 -1.02
C VAL A 292 -6.69 -9.03 0.49
N PRO A 293 -7.56 -8.28 1.20
CA PRO A 293 -7.88 -8.56 2.60
C PRO A 293 -8.33 -10.00 2.80
N ASP A 294 -7.84 -10.62 3.85
CA ASP A 294 -8.06 -12.01 4.20
C ASP A 294 -7.75 -12.96 3.03
N GLY A 295 -8.60 -13.96 2.81
CA GLY A 295 -8.42 -15.02 1.84
C GLY A 295 -9.49 -15.09 0.76
N LEU A 296 -9.21 -15.84 -0.29
CA LEU A 296 -10.19 -16.16 -1.34
C LEU A 296 -10.46 -17.66 -1.38
N PRO A 297 -11.73 -18.09 -1.52
CA PRO A 297 -12.05 -19.49 -1.74
C PRO A 297 -11.53 -19.94 -3.11
N VAL A 298 -10.97 -21.14 -3.15
CA VAL A 298 -10.46 -21.77 -4.37
C VAL A 298 -11.56 -22.64 -4.97
N ALA A 299 -12.05 -22.24 -6.14
CA ALA A 299 -13.01 -23.05 -6.90
C ALA A 299 -12.32 -24.23 -7.59
N GLU A 300 -11.14 -23.99 -8.18
CA GLU A 300 -10.37 -24.98 -8.91
C GLU A 300 -8.87 -24.67 -8.91
N TRP A 301 -8.07 -25.73 -9.06
CA TRP A 301 -6.63 -25.63 -9.28
C TRP A 301 -6.31 -25.92 -10.74
N HIS A 302 -5.62 -24.99 -11.38
CA HIS A 302 -5.11 -25.16 -12.73
C HIS A 302 -3.64 -25.56 -12.68
N ARG A 303 -3.25 -26.45 -13.60
CA ARG A 303 -1.83 -26.72 -13.85
C ARG A 303 -1.23 -25.55 -14.62
N LYS A 304 -0.06 -25.07 -14.18
CA LYS A 304 0.69 -23.99 -14.83
C LYS A 304 1.27 -24.44 -16.18
#